data_AF-A0A1X0D6M3-F1
#
_entry.id   AF-A0A1X0D6M3-F1
#
_cell.length_a   1.000
_cell.length_b   1.000
_cell.length_c   1.000
_cell.angle_alpha   90.00
_cell.angle_beta   90.00
_cell.angle_gamma   90.00
#
_symmetry.space_group_name_H-M   'P 1'
#
loop_
_entity.id
_entity.type
_entity.pdbx_description
1 polymer ?
#
loop_
_entity_poly.entity_id
_entity_poly.type
_entity_poly.pdbx_seq_one_letter_code
_entity_poly.pdbx_strand_id
1 'polypeptide(L)'
;MLAVLRSSIGVGGWLAPIKAGRAFGIDASRDVGAVLYLRMGASRDFALAAAPFLANERLRRRALEIVAACDVGDIIAAAIAYRRGKIPGWGGGASIVASLSCLALSLQARTEVDG
;
A
#
# COMPACT_ATOMS: atom_id res chain seq x y z
N MET A 1 -0.40 -13.83 -5.22
CA MET A 1 -0.21 -13.31 -3.84
C MET A 1 -0.37 -11.79 -3.76
N LEU A 2 0.27 -11.01 -4.64
CA LEU A 2 0.19 -9.53 -4.64
C LEU A 2 -1.24 -8.98 -4.56
N ALA A 3 -2.13 -9.46 -5.43
CA ALA A 3 -3.53 -9.03 -5.47
C ALA A 3 -4.28 -9.30 -4.15
N VAL A 4 -4.02 -10.43 -3.50
CA VAL A 4 -4.66 -10.81 -2.22
C VAL A 4 -4.21 -9.87 -1.11
N LEU A 5 -2.91 -9.61 -1.01
CA LEU A 5 -2.36 -8.71 0.00
C LEU A 5 -2.92 -7.29 -0.17
N ARG A 6 -2.87 -6.77 -1.40
CA ARG A 6 -3.40 -5.45 -1.77
C ARG A 6 -4.90 -5.33 -1.48
N SER A 7 -5.67 -6.33 -1.87
CA SER A 7 -7.11 -6.35 -1.61
C SER A 7 -7.40 -6.40 -0.10
N SER A 8 -6.60 -7.12 0.68
CA SER A 8 -6.76 -7.18 2.15
C SER A 8 -6.48 -5.83 2.80
N ILE A 9 -5.42 -5.12 2.36
CA ILE A 9 -5.11 -3.75 2.78
C ILE A 9 -6.27 -2.81 2.41
N GLY A 10 -6.74 -2.88 1.16
CA GLY A 10 -7.88 -2.10 0.68
C GLY A 10 -9.16 -2.35 1.48
N VAL A 11 -9.52 -3.60 1.74
CA VAL A 11 -10.70 -3.94 2.55
C VAL A 11 -10.57 -3.36 3.95
N GLY A 12 -9.42 -3.53 4.60
CA GLY A 12 -9.17 -3.00 5.94
C GLY A 12 -9.27 -1.47 6.00
N GLY A 13 -8.62 -0.78 5.06
CA GLY A 13 -8.62 0.68 4.99
C GLY A 13 -9.98 1.27 4.59
N TRP A 14 -10.78 0.56 3.81
CA TRP A 14 -12.10 1.03 3.38
C TRP A 14 -13.19 0.81 4.43
N LEU A 15 -13.30 -0.42 4.96
CA LEU A 15 -14.35 -0.81 5.90
C LEU A 15 -14.05 -0.39 7.33
N ALA A 16 -12.77 -0.39 7.73
CA ALA A 16 -12.36 -0.09 9.10
C ALA A 16 -11.16 0.88 9.16
N PRO A 17 -11.25 2.07 8.54
CA PRO A 17 -10.13 3.00 8.40
C PRO A 17 -9.46 3.35 9.73
N ILE A 18 -10.25 3.58 10.79
CA ILE A 18 -9.71 3.92 12.12
C ILE A 18 -8.91 2.74 12.70
N LYS A 19 -9.40 1.50 12.58
CA LYS A 19 -8.70 0.32 13.08
C LYS A 19 -7.44 0.05 12.27
N ALA A 20 -7.54 0.18 10.94
CA ALA A 20 -6.39 0.04 10.03
C ALA A 20 -5.32 1.08 10.34
N GLY A 21 -5.68 2.36 10.45
CA GLY A 21 -4.76 3.44 10.83
C GLY A 21 -4.09 3.16 12.19
N ARG A 22 -4.85 2.70 13.19
CA ARG A 22 -4.30 2.36 14.50
C ARG A 22 -3.28 1.24 14.44
N ALA A 23 -3.43 0.27 13.54
CA ALA A 23 -2.42 -0.78 13.33
C ALA A 23 -1.08 -0.24 12.77
N PHE A 24 -1.06 0.99 12.27
CA PHE A 24 0.13 1.71 11.83
C PHE A 24 0.47 2.91 12.73
N GLY A 25 -0.12 2.99 13.92
CA GLY A 25 0.14 4.06 14.89
C GLY A 25 -0.52 5.40 14.57
N ILE A 26 -1.54 5.41 13.71
CA ILE A 26 -2.32 6.59 13.32
C ILE A 26 -3.71 6.52 13.96
N ASP A 27 -4.04 7.42 14.90
CA ASP A 27 -5.40 7.54 15.43
C ASP A 27 -6.21 8.60 14.67
N ALA A 28 -6.94 8.16 13.65
CA ALA A 28 -7.79 9.02 12.83
C ALA A 28 -9.19 9.28 13.44
N SER A 29 -9.47 8.83 14.66
CA SER A 29 -10.83 8.84 15.23
C SER A 29 -11.46 10.23 15.39
N ARG A 30 -10.63 11.29 15.45
CA ARG A 30 -11.08 12.68 15.58
C ARG A 30 -10.76 13.53 14.35
N ASP A 31 -10.19 12.94 13.31
CA ASP A 31 -9.76 13.65 12.10
C ASP A 31 -10.55 13.13 10.89
N VAL A 32 -11.56 13.91 10.48
CA VAL A 32 -12.42 13.61 9.33
C VAL A 32 -11.60 13.52 8.04
N GLY A 33 -10.58 14.36 7.89
CA GLY A 33 -9.67 14.34 6.75
C GLY A 33 -8.87 13.04 6.70
N ALA A 34 -8.29 12.62 7.82
CA ALA A 34 -7.52 11.38 7.90
C ALA A 34 -8.34 10.15 7.53
N VAL A 35 -9.61 10.07 7.97
CA VAL A 35 -10.51 8.97 7.59
C VAL A 35 -10.78 8.95 6.08
N LEU A 36 -10.99 10.12 5.47
CA LEU A 36 -11.15 10.23 4.01
C LEU A 36 -9.87 9.77 3.28
N TYR A 37 -8.69 10.23 3.70
CA TYR A 37 -7.43 9.86 3.06
C TYR A 37 -7.11 8.37 3.19
N LEU A 38 -7.37 7.75 4.34
CA LEU A 38 -7.22 6.29 4.52
C LEU A 38 -8.10 5.51 3.55
N ARG A 39 -9.32 5.99 3.35
CA ARG A 39 -10.29 5.44 2.40
C ARG A 39 -9.84 5.61 0.94
N MET A 40 -9.32 6.78 0.57
CA MET A 40 -8.76 6.98 -0.77
C MET A 40 -7.51 6.11 -1.00
N GLY A 41 -6.64 5.98 -0.01
CA GLY A 41 -5.50 5.06 -0.05
C GLY A 41 -5.93 3.62 -0.27
N ALA A 42 -6.97 3.17 0.44
CA ALA A 42 -7.56 1.85 0.24
C ALA A 42 -8.13 1.64 -1.18
N SER A 43 -8.75 2.67 -1.76
CA SER A 43 -9.23 2.63 -3.15
C SER A 43 -8.09 2.47 -4.15
N ARG A 44 -6.96 3.14 -3.89
CA ARG A 44 -5.71 2.95 -4.65
C ARG A 44 -5.23 1.52 -4.53
N ASP A 45 -5.22 0.93 -3.33
CA ASP A 45 -4.80 -0.47 -3.15
C ASP A 45 -5.66 -1.47 -3.94
N PHE A 46 -6.97 -1.25 -4.04
CA PHE A 46 -7.82 -2.06 -4.93
C PHE A 46 -7.45 -1.92 -6.40
N ALA A 47 -7.19 -0.70 -6.88
CA ALA A 47 -6.76 -0.48 -8.25
C ALA A 47 -5.41 -1.16 -8.53
N LEU A 48 -4.45 -1.07 -7.60
CA LEU A 48 -3.14 -1.73 -7.71
C LEU A 48 -3.26 -3.26 -7.64
N ALA A 49 -4.26 -3.80 -6.92
CA ALA A 49 -4.54 -5.23 -6.88
C ALA A 49 -4.93 -5.82 -8.25
N ALA A 50 -5.45 -4.98 -9.16
CA ALA A 50 -5.87 -5.42 -10.50
C ALA A 50 -4.68 -5.66 -11.45
N ALA A 51 -3.52 -5.06 -11.19
CA ALA A 51 -2.38 -5.07 -12.12
C ALA A 51 -1.95 -6.48 -12.59
N PRO A 52 -1.88 -7.52 -11.73
CA PRO A 52 -1.50 -8.87 -12.17
C PRO A 52 -2.48 -9.53 -13.15
N PHE A 53 -3.75 -9.09 -13.17
CA PHE A 53 -4.81 -9.68 -13.98
C PHE A 53 -4.97 -9.03 -15.36
N LEU A 54 -4.13 -8.05 -15.69
CA LEU A 54 -4.15 -7.42 -17.01
C LEU A 54 -3.74 -8.43 -18.08
N ALA A 55 -4.61 -8.65 -19.07
CA ALA A 55 -4.43 -9.65 -20.12
C ALA A 55 -3.27 -9.31 -21.08
N ASN A 56 -3.03 -8.03 -21.34
CA ASN A 56 -1.91 -7.60 -22.19
C ASN A 56 -0.63 -7.55 -21.35
N GLU A 57 0.37 -8.35 -21.73
CA GLU A 57 1.62 -8.45 -20.98
C GLU A 57 2.40 -7.14 -20.90
N ARG A 58 2.43 -6.34 -21.97
CA ARG A 58 3.13 -5.05 -21.97
C ARG A 58 2.47 -4.08 -21.00
N LEU A 59 1.14 -4.05 -21.01
CA LEU A 59 0.35 -3.24 -20.07
C LEU A 59 0.52 -3.74 -18.64
N ARG A 60 0.52 -5.06 -18.43
CA ARG A 60 0.77 -5.69 -17.14
C ARG A 60 2.13 -5.32 -16.56
N ARG A 61 3.21 -5.41 -17.36
CA ARG A 61 4.57 -4.98 -16.95
C ARG A 61 4.59 -3.53 -16.49
N ARG A 62 4.05 -2.62 -17.32
CA ARG A 62 3.99 -1.19 -16.98
C ARG A 62 3.17 -0.92 -15.73
N ALA A 63 2.03 -1.60 -15.57
CA ALA A 63 1.22 -1.48 -14.36
C ALA A 63 1.99 -1.95 -13.12
N LEU A 64 2.70 -3.08 -13.19
CA LEU A 64 3.54 -3.58 -12.10
C LEU A 64 4.71 -2.64 -11.77
N GLU A 65 5.29 -1.94 -12.75
CA GLU A 65 6.29 -0.88 -12.52
C GLU A 65 5.70 0.30 -11.74
N ILE A 66 4.51 0.77 -12.13
CA ILE A 66 3.79 1.84 -11.42
C ILE A 66 3.47 1.42 -10.00
N VAL A 67 2.99 0.19 -9.81
CA VAL A 67 2.70 -0.40 -8.51
C VAL A 67 3.95 -0.39 -7.62
N ALA A 68 5.09 -0.86 -8.13
CA ALA A 68 6.35 -0.86 -7.41
C ALA A 68 6.82 0.57 -7.06
N ALA A 69 6.62 1.53 -7.95
CA ALA A 69 6.93 2.94 -7.69
C ALA A 69 6.06 3.53 -6.56
N CYS A 70 4.78 3.16 -6.49
CA CYS A 70 3.90 3.53 -5.37
C CYS A 70 4.43 3.00 -4.03
N ASP A 71 4.87 1.74 -3.98
CA ASP A 71 5.44 1.15 -2.75
C ASP A 71 6.70 1.89 -2.28
N VAL A 72 7.58 2.28 -3.22
CA VAL A 72 8.75 3.10 -2.89
C VAL A 72 8.32 4.45 -2.32
N GLY A 73 7.31 5.09 -2.92
CA GLY A 73 6.72 6.34 -2.41
C GLY A 73 6.18 6.19 -0.99
N ASP A 74 5.47 5.10 -0.69
CA ASP A 74 4.90 4.82 0.63
C ASP A 74 5.99 4.57 1.68
N ILE A 75 7.07 3.87 1.32
CA ILE A 75 8.25 3.68 2.20
C ILE A 75 8.85 5.04 2.56
N ILE A 76 9.05 5.92 1.57
CA ILE A 76 9.59 7.26 1.79
C ILE A 76 8.64 8.08 2.68
N ALA A 77 7.34 8.04 2.42
CA ALA A 77 6.34 8.75 3.20
C ALA A 77 6.32 8.27 4.67
N ALA A 78 6.35 6.96 4.90
CA ALA A 78 6.43 6.37 6.24
C ALA A 78 7.71 6.78 6.97
N ALA A 79 8.85 6.78 6.29
CA ALA A 79 10.12 7.23 6.84
C ALA A 79 10.08 8.72 7.22
N ILE A 80 9.50 9.58 6.37
CA ILE A 80 9.33 11.01 6.66
C ILE A 80 8.40 11.21 7.86
N ALA A 81 7.27 10.50 7.92
CA ALA A 81 6.31 10.61 9.01
C ALA A 81 6.93 10.19 10.35
N TYR A 82 7.68 9.09 10.37
CA TYR A 82 8.45 8.66 11.54
C TYR A 82 9.48 9.70 11.96
N ARG A 83 10.30 10.19 11.03
CA ARG A 83 11.35 11.19 11.32
C ARG A 83 10.77 12.53 11.80
N ARG A 84 9.54 12.86 11.43
CA ARG A 84 8.82 14.06 11.89
C ARG A 84 8.01 13.83 13.17
N GLY A 85 8.12 12.66 13.80
CA GLY A 85 7.37 12.32 15.02
C GLY A 85 5.85 12.28 14.82
N LYS A 86 5.38 12.09 13.58
CA LYS A 86 3.95 12.01 13.27
C LYS A 86 3.36 10.62 13.53
N ILE A 87 4.21 9.60 13.50
CA ILE A 87 3.86 8.21 13.85
C ILE A 87 4.95 7.62 14.75
N PRO A 88 4.61 6.70 15.66
CA PRO A 88 5.59 6.02 16.50
C PRO A 88 6.50 5.09 15.67
N GLY A 89 7.67 4.74 16.20
CA GLY A 89 8.66 3.92 15.48
C GLY A 89 8.13 2.56 15.03
N TRP A 90 7.30 1.90 15.84
CA TRP A 90 6.65 0.65 15.45
C TRP A 90 5.65 0.83 14.31
N GLY A 91 4.93 1.95 14.27
CA GLY A 91 3.98 2.30 13.21
C GLY A 91 4.68 2.61 11.88
N GLY A 92 5.79 3.35 11.96
CA GLY A 92 6.69 3.58 10.83
C GLY A 92 7.30 2.27 10.32
N GLY A 93 7.81 1.43 11.21
CA GLY A 93 8.34 0.11 10.88
C GLY A 93 7.30 -0.79 10.21
N ALA A 94 6.10 -0.90 10.78
CA ALA A 94 5.01 -1.68 10.20
C ALA A 94 4.63 -1.20 8.79
N SER A 95 4.56 0.11 8.58
CA SER A 95 4.24 0.71 7.28
C SER A 95 5.31 0.40 6.23
N ILE A 96 6.59 0.52 6.60
CA ILE A 96 7.72 0.19 5.74
C ILE A 96 7.73 -1.30 5.39
N VAL A 97 7.52 -2.18 6.36
CA VAL A 97 7.48 -3.65 6.13
C VAL A 97 6.33 -4.04 5.21
N ALA A 98 5.14 -3.47 5.40
CA ALA A 98 3.99 -3.73 4.54
C ALA A 98 4.26 -3.30 3.09
N SER A 99 4.86 -2.11 2.91
CA SER A 99 5.21 -1.56 1.60
C SER A 99 6.33 -2.37 0.92
N LEU A 100 7.36 -2.78 1.67
CA LEU A 100 8.44 -3.64 1.17
C LEU A 100 7.91 -5.02 0.75
N SER A 101 6.96 -5.58 1.49
CA SER A 101 6.32 -6.85 1.15
C SER A 101 5.54 -6.76 -0.16
N CYS A 102 4.79 -5.66 -0.35
CA CYS A 102 4.09 -5.40 -1.60
C CYS A 102 5.05 -5.15 -2.77
N LEU A 103 6.15 -4.43 -2.53
CA LEU A 103 7.20 -4.18 -3.52
C LEU A 103 7.83 -5.50 -3.98
N ALA A 104 8.24 -6.35 -3.03
CA ALA A 104 8.83 -7.66 -3.32
C ALA A 104 7.90 -8.52 -4.17
N LEU A 105 6.61 -8.59 -3.81
CA LEU A 105 5.60 -9.33 -4.58
C LEU A 105 5.36 -8.71 -5.97
N SER A 106 5.49 -7.40 -6.13
CA SER A 106 5.37 -6.72 -7.43
C SER A 106 6.55 -7.05 -8.34
N LEU A 107 7.77 -7.08 -7.79
CA LEU A 107 8.97 -7.49 -8.51
C LEU A 107 8.92 -8.97 -8.91
N GLN A 108 8.48 -9.85 -8.01
CA GLN A 108 8.26 -11.26 -8.31
C GLN A 108 7.24 -11.43 -9.45
N ALA A 109 6.07 -10.79 -9.35
CA ALA A 109 5.07 -10.82 -10.40
C ALA A 109 5.61 -10.29 -11.73
N ARG A 110 6.57 -9.36 -11.72
CA ARG A 110 7.23 -8.86 -12.94
C ARG A 110 8.13 -9.91 -13.58
N THR A 111 8.93 -10.61 -12.77
CA THR A 111 9.80 -11.69 -13.28
C THR A 111 9.02 -12.82 -13.96
N GLU A 112 7.80 -13.10 -13.50
CA GLU A 112 6.88 -14.07 -14.12
C GLU A 112 6.32 -13.61 -15.47
N VAL A 113 6.34 -12.31 -15.78
CA VAL A 113 5.91 -11.76 -17.07
C VAL A 113 7.10 -11.57 -18.02
N ASP A 114 8.31 -11.47 -17.48
CA ASP A 114 9.55 -11.27 -18.23
C ASP A 114 10.20 -12.59 -18.68
N GLY A 115 9.91 -13.71 -18.00
CA GLY A 115 10.31 -15.07 -18.41
C GLY A 115 9.33 -15.71 -19.38
#